data_AF-A0A420MCG5-F1
#
_entry.id   AF-A0A420MCG5-F1
#
_cell.length_a   1.000
_cell.length_b   1.000
_cell.length_c   1.000
_cell.angle_alpha   90.00
_cell.angle_beta   90.00
_cell.angle_gamma   90.00
#
_symmetry.space_group_name_H-M   'P 1'
#
loop_
_entity.id
_entity.type
_entity.pdbx_description
1 polymer ?
#
loop_
_entity_poly.entity_id
_entity_poly.type
_entity_poly.pdbx_seq_one_letter_code
_entity_poly.pdbx_strand_id
1 'polypeptide(L)'
;MYDSNQINCDGSVDLCNTEDINAKMRACGWDVIDVEDGCYVLEGLVKALLKAKASTEKATFVNIHTIIDVGSKVAGDVKTHGAAFPPKGVKAVKKALWMNPDEHFVVSDEAYAFFWDIKSCGNSLEEDWNSLVNDYAEEYPGLYEEFVKRVEGRFIEDWRSIIPAKEALSTAPTPSRKSAGIICNPLAAKLKNLLVGRADLSPSVNMIRKDKVDFAGM
;
A
#
# COMPACT_ATOMS: atom_id res chain seq x y z
N MET A 1 9.33 1.50 -0.35
CA MET A 1 10.59 1.52 0.42
C MET A 1 10.88 0.10 0.84
N TYR A 2 12.13 -0.33 0.67
CA TYR A 2 12.61 -1.66 1.00
C TYR A 2 13.75 -1.51 2.00
N ASP A 3 13.59 -2.11 3.18
CA ASP A 3 14.63 -2.14 4.21
C ASP A 3 15.64 -3.25 3.89
N SER A 4 16.78 -2.86 3.34
CA SER A 4 17.88 -3.74 2.98
C SER A 4 18.91 -3.79 4.11
N ASN A 5 18.58 -4.53 5.15
CA ASN A 5 19.42 -4.70 6.34
C ASN A 5 20.30 -5.96 6.33
N GLN A 6 20.23 -6.76 5.25
CA GLN A 6 20.98 -7.99 5.03
C GLN A 6 20.74 -9.14 6.03
N ILE A 7 19.67 -9.07 6.84
CA ILE A 7 19.32 -10.10 7.84
C ILE A 7 17.90 -10.64 7.62
N ASN A 8 17.75 -11.96 7.75
CA ASN A 8 16.47 -12.68 7.81
C ASN A 8 16.38 -13.49 9.12
N CYS A 9 15.31 -14.26 9.32
CA CYS A 9 15.11 -15.08 10.53
C CYS A 9 16.19 -16.15 10.77
N ASP A 10 16.87 -16.61 9.72
CA ASP A 10 17.85 -17.69 9.77
C ASP A 10 19.31 -17.18 9.76
N GLY A 11 19.54 -15.88 9.53
CA GLY A 11 20.87 -15.29 9.48
C GLY A 11 21.03 -14.26 8.37
N SER A 12 22.17 -14.29 7.68
CA SER A 12 22.39 -13.45 6.50
C SER A 12 21.37 -13.78 5.41
N VAL A 13 20.90 -12.75 4.70
CA VAL A 13 20.09 -12.91 3.50
C VAL A 13 20.80 -13.77 2.45
N ASP A 14 22.14 -13.75 2.39
CA ASP A 14 22.96 -14.56 1.47
C ASP A 14 22.68 -16.07 1.56
N LEU A 15 22.15 -16.55 2.69
CA LEU A 15 21.79 -17.95 2.88
C LEU A 15 20.64 -18.40 1.97
N CYS A 16 19.75 -17.48 1.58
CA CYS A 16 18.54 -17.80 0.83
C CYS A 16 18.31 -16.91 -0.39
N ASN A 17 18.98 -15.75 -0.49
CA ASN A 17 18.82 -14.84 -1.60
C ASN A 17 20.12 -14.05 -1.84
N THR A 18 20.65 -14.16 -3.06
CA THR A 18 21.83 -13.42 -3.53
C THR A 18 21.51 -12.63 -4.80
N GLU A 19 20.22 -12.41 -5.10
CA GLU A 19 19.79 -11.69 -6.29
C GLU A 19 20.12 -10.20 -6.20
N ASP A 20 20.45 -9.57 -7.34
CA ASP A 20 20.45 -8.12 -7.44
C ASP A 20 19.00 -7.62 -7.48
N ILE A 21 18.47 -7.29 -6.30
CA ILE A 21 17.08 -6.81 -6.14
C ILE A 21 16.85 -5.53 -6.93
N ASN A 22 17.84 -4.65 -7.02
CA ASN A 22 17.74 -3.40 -7.76
C ASN A 22 17.62 -3.68 -9.27
N ALA A 23 18.44 -4.59 -9.82
CA ALA A 23 18.32 -5.02 -11.20
C ALA A 23 16.99 -5.72 -11.49
N LYS A 24 16.52 -6.59 -10.59
CA LYS A 24 15.22 -7.26 -10.69
C LYS A 24 14.07 -6.24 -10.75
N MET A 25 14.05 -5.26 -9.84
CA MET A 25 13.00 -4.24 -9.83
C MET A 25 13.04 -3.35 -11.08
N ARG A 26 14.24 -2.98 -11.58
CA ARG A 26 14.37 -2.30 -12.87
C ARG A 26 13.83 -3.14 -14.03
N ALA A 27 14.10 -4.45 -14.04
CA ALA A 27 13.59 -5.37 -15.04
C ALA A 27 12.06 -5.53 -14.98
N CYS A 28 11.47 -5.40 -13.79
CA CYS A 28 10.02 -5.30 -13.58
C CYS A 28 9.43 -3.92 -13.92
N GLY A 29 10.20 -3.00 -14.50
CA GLY A 29 9.70 -1.70 -14.97
C GLY A 29 9.69 -0.58 -13.92
N TRP A 30 10.20 -0.81 -12.71
CA TRP A 30 10.21 0.19 -11.64
C TRP A 30 11.33 1.21 -11.81
N ASP A 31 11.08 2.44 -11.36
CA ASP A 31 12.18 3.36 -11.04
C ASP A 31 12.85 2.87 -9.77
N VAL A 32 14.19 2.86 -9.74
CA VAL A 32 14.96 2.39 -8.57
C VAL A 32 15.82 3.53 -8.04
N ILE A 33 15.72 3.77 -6.73
CA ILE A 33 16.55 4.74 -6.00
C ILE A 33 17.25 3.98 -4.88
N ASP A 34 18.56 4.14 -4.79
CA ASP A 34 19.38 3.55 -3.74
C ASP A 34 19.70 4.60 -2.67
N VAL A 35 19.50 4.25 -1.40
CA VAL A 35 19.83 5.08 -0.23
C VAL A 35 20.85 4.31 0.59
N GLU A 36 22.12 4.64 0.41
CA GLU A 36 23.27 3.93 0.99
C GLU A 36 23.37 4.01 2.53
N ASP A 37 22.86 5.08 3.14
CA ASP A 37 22.79 5.21 4.60
C ASP A 37 21.37 5.62 5.02
N GLY A 38 20.55 4.60 5.28
CA GLY A 38 19.23 4.76 5.87
C GLY A 38 19.23 4.84 7.40
N CYS A 39 20.37 4.65 8.06
CA CYS A 39 20.45 4.70 9.52
C CYS A 39 20.51 6.14 10.03
N TYR A 40 21.27 7.01 9.34
CA TYR A 40 21.61 8.33 9.87
C TYR A 40 21.42 9.48 8.87
N VAL A 41 21.37 9.21 7.56
CA VAL A 41 21.32 10.27 6.53
C VAL A 41 19.88 10.52 6.05
N LEU A 42 19.15 11.33 6.81
CA LEU A 42 17.75 11.68 6.50
C LEU A 42 17.58 12.40 5.15
N GLU A 43 18.55 13.22 4.74
CA GLU A 43 18.49 13.97 3.49
C GLU A 43 18.33 13.05 2.26
N GLY A 44 19.01 11.90 2.27
CA GLY A 44 18.92 10.89 1.20
C GLY A 44 17.51 10.32 1.08
N LEU A 45 16.89 9.98 2.23
CA LEU A 45 15.51 9.48 2.30
C LEU A 45 14.51 10.53 1.79
N VAL A 46 14.65 11.78 2.22
CA VAL A 46 13.76 12.88 1.78
C VAL A 46 13.86 13.09 0.27
N LYS A 47 15.08 13.15 -0.28
CA LYS A 47 15.29 13.26 -1.74
C LYS A 47 14.67 12.08 -2.50
N ALA A 48 14.82 10.86 -1.99
CA ALA A 48 14.23 9.67 -2.61
C ALA A 48 12.71 9.74 -2.64
N LEU A 49 12.07 10.13 -1.52
CA LEU A 49 10.61 10.26 -1.43
C LEU A 49 10.07 11.38 -2.32
N LEU A 50 10.75 12.53 -2.39
CA LEU A 50 10.37 13.62 -3.30
C LEU A 50 10.46 13.19 -4.76
N LYS A 51 11.53 12.48 -5.14
CA LYS A 51 11.68 11.93 -6.49
C LYS A 51 10.62 10.87 -6.81
N ALA A 52 10.32 9.98 -5.86
CA ALA A 52 9.26 8.99 -6.02
C ALA A 52 7.88 9.65 -6.22
N LYS A 53 7.56 10.69 -5.44
CA LYS A 53 6.32 11.46 -5.56
C LYS A 53 6.19 12.18 -6.91
N ALA A 54 7.32 12.56 -7.52
CA ALA A 54 7.34 13.21 -8.83
C ALA A 54 7.23 12.24 -10.02
N SER A 55 7.35 10.92 -9.82
CA SER A 55 7.19 9.95 -10.91
C SER A 55 5.72 9.77 -11.26
N THR A 56 5.37 10.01 -12.52
CA THR A 56 3.99 9.89 -13.03
C THR A 56 3.74 8.59 -13.80
N GLU A 57 4.80 7.97 -14.31
CA GLU A 57 4.70 6.85 -15.25
C GLU A 57 4.99 5.49 -14.60
N LYS A 58 5.78 5.47 -13.53
CA LYS A 58 6.31 4.23 -12.93
C LYS A 58 6.19 4.24 -11.42
N ALA A 59 5.94 3.06 -10.87
CA ALA A 59 6.16 2.85 -9.44
C ALA A 59 7.65 2.98 -9.10
N THR A 60 7.95 3.52 -7.92
CA THR A 60 9.33 3.72 -7.46
C THR A 60 9.68 2.76 -6.32
N PHE A 61 10.75 2.00 -6.51
CA PHE A 61 11.36 1.14 -5.51
C PHE A 61 12.55 1.88 -4.89
N VAL A 62 12.38 2.30 -3.64
CA VAL A 62 13.46 2.91 -2.85
C VAL A 62 14.12 1.81 -2.02
N ASN A 63 15.31 1.40 -2.40
CA ASN A 63 16.16 0.48 -1.66
C ASN A 63 16.93 1.26 -0.59
N ILE A 64 16.82 0.87 0.67
CA ILE A 64 17.37 1.61 1.80
C ILE A 64 18.28 0.67 2.57
N HIS A 65 19.58 0.94 2.53
CA HIS A 65 20.55 0.17 3.28
C HIS A 65 20.52 0.61 4.74
N THR A 66 20.18 -0.32 5.62
CA THR A 66 20.18 -0.09 7.07
C THR A 66 20.98 -1.17 7.78
N ILE A 67 21.17 -0.99 9.08
CA ILE A 67 21.68 -2.03 9.97
C ILE A 67 20.51 -2.37 10.89
N ILE A 68 20.08 -3.64 10.88
CA ILE A 68 19.01 -4.08 11.79
C ILE A 68 19.42 -3.76 13.23
N ASP A 69 18.49 -3.11 13.95
CA ASP A 69 18.69 -2.72 15.35
C ASP A 69 19.94 -1.84 15.58
N VAL A 70 20.20 -0.93 14.63
CA VAL A 70 21.27 0.06 14.70
C VAL A 70 21.30 0.76 16.06
N GLY A 71 22.51 0.86 16.63
CA GLY A 71 22.73 1.46 17.95
C GLY A 71 22.70 0.48 19.13
N SER A 72 22.28 -0.78 18.92
CA SER A 72 22.44 -1.82 19.95
C SER A 72 23.81 -2.50 19.90
N LYS A 73 24.09 -3.31 20.93
CA LYS A 73 25.31 -4.13 21.00
C LYS A 73 25.33 -5.32 20.05
N VAL A 74 24.18 -5.68 19.49
CA VAL A 74 23.98 -6.82 18.60
C VAL A 74 23.40 -6.37 17.25
N ALA A 75 23.57 -5.08 16.91
CA ALA A 75 23.19 -4.54 15.62
C ALA A 75 23.80 -5.38 14.48
N GLY A 76 22.99 -5.69 13.46
CA GLY A 76 23.41 -6.57 12.36
C GLY A 76 23.35 -8.08 12.68
N ASP A 77 22.90 -8.50 13.86
CA ASP A 77 22.74 -9.92 14.22
C ASP A 77 21.25 -10.33 14.18
N VAL A 78 20.98 -11.52 13.62
CA VAL A 78 19.65 -12.16 13.57
C VAL A 78 18.94 -12.24 14.92
N LYS A 79 19.68 -12.29 16.03
CA LYS A 79 19.12 -12.29 17.39
C LYS A 79 18.24 -11.07 17.68
N THR A 80 18.43 -9.98 16.95
CA THR A 80 17.64 -8.74 17.10
C THR A 80 16.29 -8.78 16.38
N HIS A 81 16.10 -9.73 15.47
CA HIS A 81 14.96 -9.72 14.54
C HIS A 81 13.61 -9.95 15.24
N GLY A 82 13.50 -11.00 16.05
CA GLY A 82 12.22 -11.46 16.60
C GLY A 82 12.18 -11.69 18.11
N ALA A 83 13.27 -11.39 18.82
CA ALA A 83 13.37 -11.64 20.26
C ALA A 83 13.42 -10.32 21.04
N ALA A 84 12.69 -10.28 22.16
CA ALA A 84 12.76 -9.14 23.07
C ALA A 84 14.17 -9.01 23.68
N PHE A 85 14.67 -7.78 23.76
CA PHE A 85 15.92 -7.53 24.46
C PHE A 85 15.80 -7.91 25.95
N PRO A 86 16.82 -8.57 26.51
CA PRO A 86 16.88 -8.72 27.96
C PRO A 86 16.97 -7.32 28.60
N PRO A 87 16.56 -7.15 29.88
CA PRO A 87 16.58 -5.84 30.55
C PRO A 87 17.93 -5.11 30.47
N LYS A 88 19.04 -5.86 30.53
CA LYS A 88 20.40 -5.29 30.36
C LYS A 88 20.64 -4.75 28.95
N GLY A 89 20.08 -5.38 27.92
CA GLY A 89 20.15 -4.93 26.53
C GLY A 89 19.38 -3.63 26.32
N VAL A 90 18.13 -3.56 26.80
CA VAL A 90 17.32 -2.33 26.76
C VAL A 90 18.03 -1.16 27.44
N LYS A 91 18.61 -1.38 28.64
CA LYS A 91 19.40 -0.37 29.35
C LYS A 91 20.62 0.08 28.56
N ALA A 92 21.27 -0.82 27.82
CA ALA A 92 22.43 -0.48 27.01
C ALA A 92 22.06 0.40 25.82
N VAL A 93 20.96 0.08 25.11
CA VAL A 93 20.45 0.89 23.99
C VAL A 93 20.06 2.29 24.48
N LYS A 94 19.30 2.40 25.57
CA LYS A 94 18.93 3.70 26.15
C LYS A 94 20.15 4.55 26.45
N LYS A 95 21.19 3.98 27.06
CA LYS A 95 22.44 4.70 27.34
C LYS A 95 23.16 5.15 26.06
N ALA A 96 23.16 4.32 25.01
CA ALA A 96 23.74 4.67 23.72
C ALA A 96 23.00 5.84 23.05
N LEU A 97 21.70 5.98 23.31
CA LEU A 97 20.84 7.08 22.86
C LEU A 97 20.75 8.23 23.86
N TRP A 98 21.61 8.26 24.88
CA TRP A 98 21.62 9.28 25.94
C TRP A 98 20.29 9.42 26.73
N MET A 99 19.53 8.32 26.82
CA MET A 99 18.27 8.22 27.57
C MET A 99 18.49 7.60 28.96
N ASN A 100 17.55 7.86 29.88
CA ASN A 100 17.54 7.25 31.21
C ASN A 100 17.30 5.73 31.11
N PRO A 101 18.24 4.87 31.54
CA PRO A 101 18.12 3.41 31.39
C PRO A 101 16.97 2.79 32.20
N ASP A 102 16.55 3.43 33.30
CA ASP A 102 15.60 2.86 34.27
C ASP A 102 14.14 3.26 34.00
N GLU A 103 13.89 4.23 33.13
CA GLU A 103 12.53 4.67 32.80
C GLU A 103 11.99 3.95 31.57
N HIS A 104 10.68 3.72 31.53
CA HIS A 104 10.02 3.00 30.44
C HIS A 104 8.88 3.85 29.87
N PHE A 105 8.65 3.74 28.57
CA PHE A 105 7.59 4.49 27.86
C PHE A 105 7.68 6.01 28.03
N VAL A 106 8.92 6.54 28.08
CA VAL A 106 9.18 7.98 28.12
C VAL A 106 9.16 8.55 26.71
N VAL A 107 8.35 9.57 26.51
CA VAL A 107 8.35 10.42 25.31
C VAL A 107 8.66 11.84 25.80
N SER A 108 9.67 12.48 25.20
CA SER A 108 10.08 13.82 25.63
C SER A 108 9.08 14.89 25.21
N ASP A 109 9.01 15.98 25.97
CA ASP A 109 8.22 17.16 25.60
C ASP A 109 8.68 17.72 24.24
N GLU A 110 9.96 17.61 23.91
CA GLU A 110 10.50 17.98 22.60
C GLU A 110 9.92 17.13 21.46
N ALA A 111 9.79 15.81 21.65
CA ALA A 111 9.16 14.94 20.66
C ALA A 111 7.68 15.27 20.50
N TYR A 112 6.95 15.54 21.59
CA TYR A 112 5.57 16.01 21.52
C TYR A 112 5.46 17.36 20.82
N ALA A 113 6.35 18.30 21.14
CA ALA A 113 6.36 19.63 20.53
C ALA A 113 6.66 19.55 19.02
N PHE A 114 7.57 18.68 18.60
CA PHE A 114 7.91 18.47 17.19
C PHE A 114 6.72 17.99 16.36
N PHE A 115 5.85 17.13 16.93
CA PHE A 115 4.65 16.62 16.24
C PHE A 115 3.36 17.35 16.63
N TRP A 116 3.44 18.44 17.41
CA TRP A 116 2.26 19.06 18.01
C TRP A 116 1.28 19.61 16.97
N ASP A 117 1.80 20.14 15.87
CA ASP A 117 1.02 20.75 14.79
C ASP A 117 0.41 19.73 13.81
N ILE A 118 0.78 18.44 13.89
CA ILE A 118 0.35 17.43 12.92
C ILE A 118 -1.17 17.30 12.88
N LYS A 119 -1.83 17.49 14.02
CA LYS A 119 -3.30 17.49 14.12
C LYS A 119 -3.90 18.68 13.38
N SER A 120 -3.39 19.89 13.60
CA SER A 120 -3.88 21.09 12.89
C SER A 120 -3.59 21.03 11.40
N CYS A 121 -2.41 20.54 11.00
CA CYS A 121 -2.05 20.32 9.61
C CYS A 121 -2.99 19.30 8.95
N GLY A 122 -3.27 18.18 9.64
CA GLY A 122 -4.22 17.17 9.18
C GLY A 122 -5.64 17.74 9.02
N ASN A 123 -6.13 18.48 10.03
CA ASN A 123 -7.43 19.14 9.96
C ASN A 123 -7.52 20.12 8.79
N SER A 124 -6.49 20.93 8.55
CA SER A 124 -6.46 21.87 7.42
C SER A 124 -6.53 21.13 6.08
N LEU A 125 -5.77 20.05 5.91
CA LEU A 125 -5.80 19.25 4.69
C LEU A 125 -7.17 18.57 4.47
N GLU A 126 -7.82 18.14 5.56
CA GLU A 126 -9.17 17.57 5.52
C GLU A 126 -10.22 18.62 5.20
N GLU A 127 -10.13 19.82 5.79
CA GLU A 127 -11.00 20.97 5.49
C GLU A 127 -10.88 21.42 4.04
N ASP A 128 -9.65 21.50 3.52
CA ASP A 128 -9.38 21.80 2.11
C ASP A 128 -9.98 20.74 1.18
N TRP A 129 -9.82 19.46 1.54
CA TRP A 129 -10.39 18.35 0.77
C TRP A 129 -11.93 18.36 0.80
N ASN A 130 -12.53 18.61 1.96
CA ASN A 130 -13.99 18.72 2.10
C ASN A 130 -14.54 19.89 1.30
N SER A 131 -13.83 21.03 1.28
CA SER A 131 -14.20 22.20 0.46
C SER A 131 -14.14 21.86 -1.03
N LEU A 132 -13.06 21.22 -1.48
CA LEU A 132 -12.93 20.73 -2.86
C LEU A 132 -14.07 19.75 -3.25
N VAL A 133 -14.44 18.85 -2.35
CA VAL A 133 -15.53 17.89 -2.57
C VAL A 133 -16.90 18.59 -2.63
N ASN A 134 -17.11 19.64 -1.84
CA ASN A 134 -18.34 20.45 -1.89
C ASN A 134 -18.44 21.20 -3.22
N ASP A 135 -17.35 21.83 -3.69
CA ASP A 135 -17.31 22.49 -4.99
C ASP A 135 -17.57 21.48 -6.13
N TYR A 136 -16.99 20.27 -6.01
CA TYR A 136 -17.24 19.16 -6.92
C TYR A 136 -18.72 18.72 -6.93
N ALA A 137 -19.42 18.82 -5.80
CA ALA A 137 -20.84 18.51 -5.70
C ALA A 137 -21.71 19.50 -6.50
N GLU A 138 -21.34 20.77 -6.51
CA GLU A 138 -22.03 21.81 -7.27
C GLU A 138 -21.77 21.69 -8.78
N GLU A 139 -20.51 21.44 -9.16
CA GLU A 139 -20.11 21.36 -10.57
C GLU A 139 -20.54 20.03 -11.23
N TYR A 140 -20.51 18.92 -10.48
CA TYR A 140 -20.77 17.56 -10.98
C TYR A 140 -21.76 16.76 -10.10
N PRO A 141 -23.01 17.22 -9.93
CA PRO A 141 -23.96 16.66 -8.95
C PRO A 141 -24.21 15.15 -9.12
N GLY A 142 -24.31 14.67 -10.36
CA GLY A 142 -24.51 13.24 -10.64
C GLY A 142 -23.29 12.37 -10.36
N LEU A 143 -22.07 12.89 -10.53
CA LEU A 143 -20.85 12.15 -10.16
C LEU A 143 -20.62 12.22 -8.65
N TYR A 144 -20.96 13.33 -8.01
CA TYR A 144 -20.90 13.47 -6.56
C TYR A 144 -21.82 12.50 -5.83
N GLU A 145 -23.09 12.36 -6.27
CA GLU A 145 -24.00 11.36 -5.70
C GLU A 145 -23.41 9.95 -5.78
N GLU A 146 -22.73 9.65 -6.88
CA GLU A 146 -22.07 8.37 -7.09
C GLU A 146 -20.85 8.19 -6.19
N PHE A 147 -20.03 9.24 -6.05
CA PHE A 147 -18.88 9.29 -5.16
C PHE A 147 -19.29 9.05 -3.69
N VAL A 148 -20.31 9.76 -3.19
CA VAL A 148 -20.81 9.62 -1.81
C VAL A 148 -21.25 8.17 -1.54
N LYS A 149 -22.02 7.57 -2.45
CA LYS A 149 -22.43 6.16 -2.31
C LYS A 149 -21.22 5.23 -2.20
N ARG A 150 -20.16 5.44 -2.98
CA ARG A 150 -18.94 4.63 -2.91
C ARG A 150 -18.20 4.79 -1.58
N VAL A 151 -18.00 6.02 -1.13
CA VAL A 151 -17.31 6.33 0.13
C VAL A 151 -18.04 5.72 1.32
N GLU A 152 -19.38 5.75 1.32
CA GLU A 152 -20.22 5.15 2.37
C GLU A 152 -20.41 3.63 2.22
N GLY A 153 -19.87 3.02 1.17
CA GLY A 153 -20.04 1.59 0.89
C GLY A 153 -21.46 1.17 0.48
N ARG A 154 -22.26 2.11 -0.03
CA ARG A 154 -23.62 1.85 -0.54
C ARG A 154 -23.59 1.41 -2.01
N PHE A 155 -24.38 0.39 -2.33
CA PHE A 155 -24.71 0.04 -3.72
C PHE A 155 -25.85 0.91 -4.26
N ILE A 156 -26.07 0.89 -5.57
CA ILE A 156 -27.33 1.41 -6.12
C ILE A 156 -28.50 0.57 -5.59
N GLU A 157 -29.60 1.23 -5.22
CA GLU A 157 -30.71 0.58 -4.50
C GLU A 157 -31.30 -0.62 -5.26
N ASP A 158 -31.33 -0.54 -6.59
CA ASP A 158 -31.97 -1.53 -7.44
C ASP A 158 -30.99 -2.55 -8.04
N TRP A 159 -29.76 -2.68 -7.53
CA TRP A 159 -28.72 -3.47 -8.22
C TRP A 159 -29.11 -4.92 -8.57
N ARG A 160 -30.04 -5.52 -7.80
CA ARG A 160 -30.58 -6.86 -8.07
C ARG A 160 -31.38 -6.92 -9.36
N SER A 161 -31.98 -5.82 -9.80
CA SER A 161 -32.70 -5.69 -11.08
C SER A 161 -31.77 -5.92 -12.28
N ILE A 162 -30.44 -5.74 -12.08
CA ILE A 162 -29.43 -5.98 -13.10
C ILE A 162 -29.23 -7.48 -13.36
N ILE A 163 -29.48 -8.32 -12.35
CA ILE A 163 -29.35 -9.77 -12.48
C ILE A 163 -30.46 -10.25 -13.43
N PRO A 164 -30.13 -10.99 -14.52
CA PRO A 164 -31.14 -11.54 -15.40
C PRO A 164 -32.14 -12.41 -14.62
N ALA A 165 -33.43 -12.18 -14.85
CA ALA A 165 -34.49 -12.99 -14.27
C ALA A 165 -34.33 -14.46 -14.68
N LYS A 166 -34.75 -15.38 -13.81
CA LYS A 166 -34.56 -16.83 -14.01
C LYS A 166 -35.19 -17.31 -15.34
N GLU A 167 -36.31 -16.71 -15.71
CA GLU A 167 -37.08 -17.03 -16.91
C GLU A 167 -36.36 -16.61 -18.20
N ALA A 168 -35.46 -15.63 -18.11
CA ALA A 168 -34.60 -15.19 -19.22
C ALA A 168 -33.33 -16.05 -19.36
N LEU A 169 -33.05 -16.96 -18.42
CA LEU A 169 -31.90 -17.84 -18.47
C LEU A 169 -32.22 -19.12 -19.26
N SER A 170 -31.25 -19.59 -20.05
CA SER A 170 -31.35 -20.86 -20.78
C SER A 170 -31.53 -22.05 -19.83
N THR A 171 -32.46 -22.95 -20.16
CA THR A 171 -32.66 -24.23 -19.46
C THR A 171 -31.69 -25.33 -19.90
N ALA A 172 -30.94 -25.12 -20.99
CA ALA A 172 -29.93 -26.07 -21.45
C ALA A 172 -28.78 -26.23 -20.43
N PRO A 173 -28.20 -27.43 -20.30
CA PRO A 173 -27.04 -27.67 -19.44
C PRO A 173 -25.93 -26.64 -19.70
N THR A 174 -25.63 -25.84 -18.68
CA THR A 174 -24.67 -24.73 -18.77
C THR A 174 -23.61 -24.88 -17.69
N PRO A 175 -22.30 -24.94 -18.04
CA PRO A 175 -21.23 -24.99 -17.05
C PRO A 175 -21.26 -23.75 -16.15
N SER A 176 -21.00 -23.92 -14.85
CA SER A 176 -21.09 -22.85 -13.85
C SER A 176 -20.24 -21.62 -14.18
N ARG A 177 -19.07 -21.78 -14.82
CA ARG A 177 -18.23 -20.66 -15.31
C ARG A 177 -18.94 -19.77 -16.34
N LYS A 178 -19.75 -20.38 -17.22
CA LYS A 178 -20.53 -19.64 -18.22
C LYS A 178 -21.72 -18.96 -17.56
N SER A 179 -22.37 -19.65 -16.63
CA SER A 179 -23.43 -19.05 -15.79
C SER A 179 -22.92 -17.85 -14.99
N ALA A 180 -21.72 -17.92 -14.41
CA ALA A 180 -21.08 -16.81 -13.72
C ALA A 180 -20.89 -15.59 -14.64
N GLY A 181 -20.41 -15.79 -15.87
CA GLY A 181 -20.32 -14.72 -16.87
C GLY A 181 -21.68 -14.10 -17.22
N ILE A 182 -22.73 -14.91 -17.35
CA ILE A 182 -24.10 -14.42 -17.64
C ILE A 182 -24.61 -13.49 -16.52
N ILE A 183 -24.31 -13.81 -15.26
CA ILE A 183 -24.77 -13.04 -14.09
C ILE A 183 -23.86 -11.84 -13.80
N CYS A 184 -22.55 -12.03 -13.84
CA CYS A 184 -21.60 -11.02 -13.39
C CYS A 184 -21.31 -9.93 -14.43
N ASN A 185 -21.38 -10.22 -15.73
CA ASN A 185 -21.10 -9.22 -16.76
C ASN A 185 -22.09 -8.04 -16.74
N PRO A 186 -23.42 -8.25 -16.59
CA PRO A 186 -24.38 -7.16 -16.39
C PRO A 186 -24.07 -6.32 -15.14
N LEU A 187 -23.73 -6.98 -14.03
CA LEU A 187 -23.37 -6.31 -12.77
C LEU A 187 -22.14 -5.42 -12.98
N ALA A 188 -21.06 -5.96 -13.52
CA ALA A 188 -19.84 -5.19 -13.81
C ALA A 188 -20.07 -4.08 -14.84
N ALA A 189 -21.11 -4.16 -15.68
CA ALA A 189 -21.41 -3.13 -16.66
C ALA A 189 -22.14 -1.93 -16.07
N LYS A 190 -22.99 -2.16 -15.07
CA LYS A 190 -23.85 -1.12 -14.47
C LYS A 190 -23.37 -0.66 -13.09
N LEU A 191 -22.67 -1.51 -12.34
CA LEU A 191 -22.08 -1.17 -11.05
C LEU A 191 -20.70 -0.57 -11.26
N LYS A 192 -20.62 0.75 -11.09
CA LYS A 192 -19.39 1.51 -11.29
C LYS A 192 -18.35 1.32 -10.18
N ASN A 193 -18.75 0.71 -9.05
CA ASN A 193 -17.90 0.36 -7.92
C ASN A 193 -17.42 -1.11 -7.94
N LEU A 194 -17.62 -1.83 -9.05
CA LEU A 194 -17.17 -3.21 -9.21
C LEU A 194 -15.96 -3.29 -10.15
N LEU A 195 -14.84 -3.79 -9.64
CA LEU A 195 -13.65 -4.10 -10.42
C LEU A 195 -13.55 -5.62 -10.59
N VAL A 196 -13.25 -6.07 -11.81
CA VAL A 196 -13.09 -7.50 -12.13
C VAL A 196 -11.70 -7.70 -12.73
N GLY A 197 -10.93 -8.61 -12.14
CA GLY A 197 -9.62 -9.01 -12.62
C GLY A 197 -9.63 -10.43 -13.21
N ARG A 198 -8.60 -10.74 -14.00
CA ARG A 198 -8.37 -12.05 -14.60
C ARG A 198 -6.85 -12.28 -14.61
N ALA A 199 -6.39 -13.44 -14.14
CA ALA A 199 -4.97 -13.80 -14.16
C ALA A 199 -4.70 -14.75 -15.35
N ASP A 200 -4.41 -14.19 -16.53
CA ASP A 200 -4.11 -14.90 -17.80
C ASP A 200 -5.22 -15.84 -18.34
N LEU A 201 -6.34 -15.97 -17.63
CA LEU A 201 -7.43 -16.89 -17.97
C LEU A 201 -8.63 -16.20 -18.62
N SER A 202 -8.41 -15.06 -19.27
CA SER A 202 -9.45 -14.25 -19.91
C SER A 202 -10.50 -15.05 -20.71
N PRO A 203 -10.12 -15.93 -21.66
CA PRO A 203 -11.10 -16.69 -22.44
C PRO A 203 -11.78 -17.81 -21.62
N SER A 204 -11.17 -18.26 -20.52
CA SER A 204 -11.62 -19.40 -19.72
C SER A 204 -12.68 -19.03 -18.68
N VAL A 205 -12.60 -17.82 -18.11
CA VAL A 205 -13.45 -17.40 -16.99
C VAL A 205 -14.75 -16.69 -17.40
N ASN A 206 -14.94 -16.39 -18.70
CA ASN A 206 -16.15 -15.73 -19.24
C ASN A 206 -16.42 -14.32 -18.67
N MET A 207 -15.37 -13.58 -18.30
CA MET A 207 -15.45 -12.24 -17.70
C MET A 207 -14.79 -11.14 -18.56
N ILE A 208 -14.61 -11.38 -19.88
CA ILE A 208 -14.04 -10.39 -20.81
C ILE A 208 -15.05 -9.28 -21.08
N ARG A 209 -14.60 -8.02 -21.00
CA ARG A 209 -15.40 -6.83 -21.24
C ARG A 209 -14.89 -6.09 -22.48
N LYS A 210 -15.58 -6.28 -23.61
CA LYS A 210 -15.20 -5.68 -24.91
C LYS A 210 -15.36 -4.15 -24.96
N ASP A 211 -16.20 -3.61 -24.07
CA ASP A 211 -16.49 -2.17 -23.94
C ASP A 211 -15.53 -1.46 -22.97
N LYS A 212 -14.52 -2.17 -22.45
CA LYS A 212 -13.56 -1.66 -21.47
C LYS A 212 -12.15 -1.87 -21.97
N VAL A 213 -11.26 -1.00 -21.52
CA VAL A 213 -9.81 -1.19 -21.64
C VAL A 213 -9.36 -1.97 -20.43
N ASP A 214 -8.64 -3.06 -20.65
CA ASP A 214 -8.03 -3.81 -19.55
C ASP A 214 -6.97 -2.93 -18.88
N PHE A 215 -7.10 -2.79 -17.56
CA PHE A 215 -6.06 -2.16 -16.75
C PHE A 215 -4.94 -3.19 -16.55
N ALA A 216 -3.91 -3.14 -17.39
CA ALA A 216 -2.66 -3.85 -17.15
C ALA A 216 -1.80 -2.95 -16.25
N GLY A 217 -1.59 -3.36 -14.99
CA GLY A 217 -0.55 -2.74 -14.18
C GLY A 217 0.79 -2.89 -14.92
N MET A 218 1.53 -1.79 -15.07
CA MET A 218 2.93 -1.86 -15.49
C MET A 218 3.74 -2.64 -14.46
#